data_AF-A0A929QXX6-F1
#
_entry.id   AF-A0A929QXX6-F1
#
_cell.length_a   1.000
_cell.length_b   1.000
_cell.length_c   1.000
_cell.angle_alpha   90.00
_cell.angle_beta   90.00
_cell.angle_gamma   90.00
#
_symmetry.space_group_name_H-M   'P 1'
#
loop_
_entity.id
_entity.type
_entity.pdbx_description
1 polymer ?
#
loop_
_entity_poly.entity_id
_entity_poly.type
_entity_poly.pdbx_seq_one_letter_code
_entity_poly.pdbx_strand_id
1 'polypeptide(L)'
;MTLAEERRAIAQEAALVSGAARAHEARAHAELTRRLADSHAALDSQLASIDAAGARSAARLQEEGAAARASSSQQLRSLYDSARNAKRGCEPAPLTRIGTLEGGAPLAVGLTDGPGVLVSSAHGAAPAHDLALALAVSLVEDIPLQHLRIHVYDPRNSLTMAPLGRLREARAESFPAPLITERDLENALDDLLRHASATAELLAGEGERTLSGLWSRLAVPQGEFRVLVLLDYPSSLSERAREQLRALASSPGRGVCVIAAGQRAGAAPEGDGALAGLLTDVRVDRDRVAIRAGGRWAVGAPLAADPAHVGAVVSAAVASSNEVEGPTYPLSE
;
A
#
# COMPACT_ATOMS: atom_id res chain seq x y z
N MET A 1 87.80 -66.33 -16.48
CA MET A 1 86.96 -65.15 -16.77
C MET A 1 87.87 -63.96 -16.96
N THR A 2 87.66 -63.18 -18.03
CA THR A 2 88.49 -62.00 -18.32
C THR A 2 87.85 -60.75 -17.72
N LEU A 3 88.66 -59.78 -17.27
CA LEU A 3 88.22 -58.49 -16.71
C LEU A 3 87.20 -57.74 -17.59
N ALA A 4 87.17 -58.00 -18.90
CA ALA A 4 86.23 -57.40 -19.84
C ALA A 4 84.81 -57.98 -19.75
N GLU A 5 84.68 -59.27 -19.45
CA GLU A 5 83.39 -59.95 -19.31
C GLU A 5 82.69 -59.54 -18.01
N GLU A 6 83.43 -59.43 -16.91
CA GLU A 6 82.92 -58.93 -15.63
C GLU A 6 82.44 -57.48 -15.75
N ARG A 7 83.19 -56.60 -16.43
CA ARG A 7 82.77 -55.21 -16.67
C ARG A 7 81.48 -55.13 -17.49
N ARG A 8 81.28 -56.03 -18.45
CA ARG A 8 80.08 -56.07 -19.29
C ARG A 8 78.86 -56.58 -18.51
N ALA A 9 79.04 -57.59 -17.66
CA ALA A 9 77.99 -58.09 -16.77
C ALA A 9 77.56 -57.02 -15.75
N ILE A 10 78.53 -56.34 -15.12
CA ILE A 10 78.27 -55.23 -14.18
C ILE A 10 77.53 -54.07 -14.87
N ALA A 11 77.91 -53.72 -16.10
CA ALA A 11 77.23 -52.66 -16.86
C ALA A 11 75.78 -53.03 -17.24
N GLN A 12 75.51 -54.30 -17.59
CA GLN A 12 74.17 -54.78 -17.87
C GLN A 12 73.28 -54.82 -16.61
N GLU A 13 73.84 -55.26 -15.49
CA GLU A 13 73.15 -55.28 -14.21
C GLU A 13 72.83 -53.85 -13.73
N ALA A 14 73.78 -52.93 -13.85
CA ALA A 14 73.57 -51.50 -13.55
C ALA A 14 72.48 -50.86 -14.44
N ALA A 15 72.42 -51.24 -15.72
CA ALA A 15 71.37 -50.75 -16.63
C ALA A 15 69.98 -51.29 -16.27
N LEU A 16 69.88 -52.56 -15.87
CA LEU A 16 68.63 -53.18 -15.41
C LEU A 16 68.14 -52.54 -14.10
N VAL A 17 69.05 -52.33 -13.13
CA VAL A 17 68.74 -51.67 -11.86
C VAL A 17 68.31 -50.21 -12.08
N SER A 18 69.00 -49.48 -12.97
CA SER A 18 68.61 -48.10 -13.32
C SER A 18 67.26 -48.03 -14.04
N GLY A 19 66.96 -48.97 -14.93
CA GLY A 19 65.66 -49.08 -15.58
C GLY A 19 64.52 -49.38 -14.60
N ALA A 20 64.76 -50.30 -13.66
CA ALA A 20 63.80 -50.63 -12.61
C ALA A 20 63.55 -49.44 -11.65
N ALA A 21 64.60 -48.70 -11.28
CA ALA A 21 64.49 -47.51 -10.45
C ALA A 21 63.64 -46.41 -11.11
N ARG A 22 63.89 -46.11 -12.40
CA ARG A 22 63.08 -45.13 -13.16
C ARG A 22 61.62 -45.56 -13.31
N ALA A 23 61.37 -46.85 -13.51
CA ALA A 23 60.00 -47.37 -13.58
C ALA A 23 59.27 -47.27 -12.23
N HIS A 24 59.99 -47.49 -11.12
CA HIS A 24 59.44 -47.30 -9.78
C HIS A 24 59.15 -45.83 -9.48
N GLU A 25 60.06 -44.91 -9.83
CA GLU A 25 59.86 -43.46 -9.72
C GLU A 25 58.66 -42.98 -10.53
N ALA A 26 58.52 -43.42 -11.79
CA ALA A 26 57.39 -43.06 -12.64
C ALA A 26 56.04 -43.54 -12.06
N ARG A 27 56.00 -44.75 -11.49
CA ARG A 27 54.79 -45.27 -10.81
C ARG A 27 54.48 -44.49 -9.53
N ALA A 28 55.49 -44.18 -8.72
CA ALA A 28 55.32 -43.40 -7.51
C ALA A 28 54.82 -41.98 -7.82
N HIS A 29 55.35 -41.36 -8.88
CA HIS A 29 54.92 -40.05 -9.34
C HIS A 29 53.46 -40.07 -9.86
N ALA A 30 53.10 -41.07 -10.67
CA ALA A 30 51.72 -41.23 -11.16
C ALA A 30 50.70 -41.43 -10.01
N GLU A 31 51.07 -42.21 -8.99
CA GLU A 31 50.23 -42.42 -7.80
C GLU A 31 50.09 -41.14 -6.95
N LEU A 32 51.17 -40.36 -6.79
CA LEU A 32 51.10 -39.06 -6.11
C LEU A 32 50.20 -38.07 -6.85
N THR A 33 50.33 -37.98 -8.17
CA THR A 33 49.49 -37.10 -9.00
C THR A 33 48.02 -37.51 -8.90
N ARG A 34 47.73 -38.81 -8.89
CA ARG A 34 46.36 -39.33 -8.69
C ARG A 34 45.80 -38.94 -7.32
N ARG A 35 46.56 -39.16 -6.24
CA ARG A 35 46.14 -38.78 -4.88
C ARG A 35 45.92 -37.28 -4.73
N LEU A 36 46.72 -36.46 -5.39
CA LEU A 36 46.57 -35.01 -5.36
C LEU A 36 45.30 -34.56 -6.10
N ALA A 37 45.01 -35.17 -7.26
CA ALA A 37 43.75 -34.94 -7.98
C ALA A 37 42.52 -35.38 -7.15
N ASP A 38 42.57 -36.56 -6.51
CA ASP A 38 41.50 -37.05 -5.65
C ASP A 38 41.28 -36.13 -4.44
N SER A 39 42.36 -35.62 -3.84
CA SER A 39 42.29 -34.67 -2.73
C SER A 39 41.69 -33.32 -3.15
N HIS A 40 42.01 -32.82 -4.35
CA HIS A 40 41.42 -31.59 -4.86
C HIS A 40 39.92 -31.76 -5.12
N ALA A 41 39.52 -32.87 -5.75
CA ALA A 41 38.11 -33.16 -5.99
C ALA A 41 37.30 -33.28 -4.68
N ALA A 42 37.91 -33.85 -3.63
CA ALA A 42 37.29 -33.93 -2.30
C ALA A 42 37.12 -32.53 -1.66
N LEU A 43 38.12 -31.65 -1.77
CA LEU A 43 38.04 -30.28 -1.26
C LEU A 43 36.99 -29.45 -2.00
N ASP A 44 36.93 -29.56 -3.33
CA ASP A 44 35.92 -28.86 -4.14
C ASP A 44 34.51 -29.32 -3.78
N SER A 45 34.32 -30.62 -3.53
CA SER A 45 33.04 -31.17 -3.05
C SER A 45 32.66 -30.64 -1.66
N GLN A 46 33.63 -30.49 -0.75
CA GLN A 46 33.40 -29.91 0.58
C GLN A 46 33.04 -28.42 0.51
N LEU A 47 33.73 -27.65 -0.32
CA LEU A 47 33.43 -26.23 -0.56
C LEU A 47 32.01 -26.05 -1.10
N ALA A 48 31.62 -26.82 -2.13
CA ALA A 48 30.27 -26.76 -2.67
C ALA A 48 29.18 -27.13 -1.63
N SER A 49 29.49 -28.07 -0.73
CA SER A 49 28.59 -28.45 0.38
C SER A 49 28.42 -27.32 1.41
N ILE A 50 29.51 -26.62 1.75
CA ILE A 50 29.51 -25.47 2.66
C ILE A 50 28.71 -24.32 2.06
N ASP A 51 28.92 -24.00 0.79
CA ASP A 51 28.18 -22.93 0.10
C ASP A 51 26.68 -23.24 0.04
N ALA A 52 26.32 -24.49 -0.27
CA ALA A 52 24.93 -24.92 -0.27
C ALA A 52 24.31 -24.88 1.14
N ALA A 53 25.06 -25.19 2.19
CA ALA A 53 24.61 -25.04 3.57
C ALA A 53 24.43 -23.56 3.96
N GLY A 54 25.36 -22.69 3.56
CA GLY A 54 25.27 -21.24 3.76
C GLY A 54 24.03 -20.64 3.08
N ALA A 55 23.75 -21.03 1.83
CA ALA A 55 22.57 -20.60 1.10
C ALA A 55 21.27 -21.02 1.78
N ARG A 56 21.19 -22.26 2.29
CA ARG A 56 20.02 -22.75 3.05
C ARG A 56 19.83 -22.00 4.36
N SER A 57 20.91 -21.73 5.10
CA SER A 57 20.85 -20.95 6.34
C SER A 57 20.43 -19.50 6.10
N ALA A 58 20.93 -18.86 5.04
CA ALA A 58 20.54 -17.51 4.67
C ALA A 58 19.06 -17.41 4.27
N ALA A 59 18.55 -18.38 3.49
CA ALA A 59 17.15 -18.47 3.13
C ALA A 59 16.25 -18.66 4.37
N ARG A 60 16.65 -19.51 5.32
CA ARG A 60 15.92 -19.73 6.58
C ARG A 60 15.85 -18.46 7.43
N LEU A 61 16.97 -17.73 7.57
CA LEU A 61 17.00 -16.45 8.30
C LEU A 61 16.15 -15.37 7.63
N GLN A 62 16.05 -15.37 6.30
CA GLN A 62 15.16 -14.46 5.56
C GLN A 62 13.68 -14.81 5.79
N GLU A 63 13.31 -16.09 5.77
CA GLU A 63 11.95 -16.56 6.07
C GLU A 63 11.56 -16.27 7.52
N GLU A 64 12.42 -16.57 8.49
CA GLU A 64 12.21 -16.28 9.91
C GLU A 64 12.09 -14.77 10.16
N GLY A 65 12.92 -13.96 9.51
CA GLY A 65 12.84 -12.50 9.56
C GLY A 65 11.56 -11.95 8.91
N ALA A 66 11.09 -12.56 7.82
CA ALA A 66 9.83 -12.19 7.18
C ALA A 66 8.63 -12.55 8.06
N ALA A 67 8.64 -13.73 8.69
CA ALA A 67 7.60 -14.17 9.62
C ALA A 67 7.55 -13.30 10.89
N ALA A 68 8.70 -12.95 11.47
CA ALA A 68 8.78 -12.03 12.61
C ALA A 68 8.26 -10.63 12.26
N ARG A 69 8.58 -10.10 11.08
CA ARG A 69 8.06 -8.81 10.58
C ARG A 69 6.57 -8.86 10.31
N ALA A 70 6.05 -9.96 9.74
CA ALA A 70 4.63 -10.16 9.51
C ALA A 70 3.86 -10.21 10.84
N SER A 71 4.38 -10.94 11.84
CA SER A 71 3.80 -11.02 13.19
C SER A 71 3.78 -9.65 13.89
N SER A 72 4.88 -8.90 13.83
CA SER A 72 4.97 -7.54 14.39
C SER A 72 4.02 -6.56 13.68
N SER A 73 3.88 -6.67 12.36
CA SER A 73 2.92 -5.87 11.58
C SER A 73 1.47 -6.23 11.93
N GLN A 74 1.18 -7.51 12.19
CA GLN A 74 -0.13 -7.97 12.64
C GLN A 74 -0.45 -7.49 14.06
N GLN A 75 0.54 -7.45 14.95
CA GLN A 75 0.41 -6.85 16.29
C GLN A 75 0.16 -5.34 16.21
N LEU A 76 0.91 -4.59 15.39
CA LEU A 76 0.66 -3.16 15.17
C LEU A 76 -0.71 -2.91 14.55
N ARG A 77 -1.15 -3.76 13.62
CA ARG A 77 -2.51 -3.73 13.07
C ARG A 77 -3.54 -3.97 14.17
N SER A 78 -3.34 -4.98 15.02
CA SER A 78 -4.24 -5.24 16.15
C SER A 78 -4.27 -4.09 17.17
N LEU A 79 -3.15 -3.39 17.37
CA LEU A 79 -3.08 -2.21 18.24
C LEU A 79 -3.77 -1.00 17.60
N TYR A 80 -3.63 -0.80 16.28
CA TYR A 80 -4.37 0.21 15.53
C TYR A 80 -5.87 -0.06 15.57
N ASP A 81 -6.29 -1.30 15.26
CA ASP A 81 -7.69 -1.73 15.28
C ASP A 81 -8.25 -1.67 16.71
N SER A 82 -7.46 -2.00 17.74
CA SER A 82 -7.86 -1.87 19.15
C SER A 82 -7.97 -0.41 19.59
N ALA A 83 -7.05 0.47 19.17
CA ALA A 83 -7.13 1.90 19.46
C ALA A 83 -8.34 2.55 18.76
N ARG A 84 -8.68 2.08 17.56
CA ARG A 84 -9.88 2.46 16.82
C ARG A 84 -11.15 1.97 17.51
N ASN A 85 -11.21 0.69 17.90
CA ASN A 85 -12.37 0.11 18.58
C ASN A 85 -12.53 0.60 20.03
N ALA A 86 -11.45 1.10 20.66
CA ALA A 86 -11.48 1.68 22.01
C ALA A 86 -12.00 3.13 22.03
N LYS A 87 -12.17 3.79 20.87
CA LYS A 87 -12.81 5.12 20.81
C LYS A 87 -14.30 4.99 21.16
N ARG A 88 -14.62 5.26 22.42
CA ARG A 88 -15.97 5.59 22.92
C ARG A 88 -16.46 6.98 22.45
N GLY A 89 -15.95 7.48 21.32
CA GLY A 89 -16.27 8.79 20.78
C GLY A 89 -16.27 8.70 19.26
N CYS A 90 -17.25 9.33 18.62
CA CYS A 90 -17.43 9.29 17.19
C CYS A 90 -16.32 9.99 16.39
N GLU A 91 -15.29 10.54 17.05
CA GLU A 91 -14.22 11.31 16.42
C GLU A 91 -13.44 10.44 15.40
N PRO A 92 -13.43 10.84 14.11
CA PRO A 92 -12.70 10.12 13.08
C PRO A 92 -11.20 10.09 13.36
N ALA A 93 -10.50 9.12 12.80
CA ALA A 93 -9.06 9.09 12.75
C ALA A 93 -8.53 10.33 11.99
N PRO A 94 -7.55 11.06 12.55
CA PRO A 94 -6.96 12.23 11.88
C PRO A 94 -6.09 11.82 10.67
N LEU A 95 -5.65 10.56 10.62
CA LEU A 95 -4.82 10.01 9.56
C LEU A 95 -5.43 8.70 9.06
N THR A 96 -5.55 8.58 7.74
CA THR A 96 -6.01 7.40 7.04
C THR A 96 -4.80 6.68 6.43
N ARG A 97 -4.69 5.38 6.69
CA ARG A 97 -3.61 4.55 6.15
C ARG A 97 -3.75 4.41 4.63
N ILE A 98 -2.62 4.50 3.92
CA ILE A 98 -2.51 4.30 2.48
C ILE A 98 -1.53 3.17 2.11
N GLY A 99 -0.78 2.68 3.10
CA GLY A 99 0.22 1.64 2.89
C GLY A 99 1.03 1.33 4.14
N THR A 100 2.17 0.67 3.94
CA THR A 100 3.08 0.23 5.00
C THR A 100 4.51 0.45 4.57
N LEU A 101 5.30 1.18 5.36
CA LEU A 101 6.72 1.40 5.13
C LEU A 101 7.54 0.11 5.31
N GLU A 102 8.73 0.10 4.71
CA GLU A 102 9.75 -0.90 5.04
C GLU A 102 10.06 -0.83 6.54
N GLY A 103 9.74 -1.89 7.28
CA GLY A 103 9.81 -1.93 8.76
C GLY A 103 8.45 -2.02 9.47
N GLY A 104 7.33 -1.98 8.74
CA GLY A 104 6.00 -2.28 9.29
C GLY A 104 5.22 -1.06 9.81
N ALA A 105 5.83 0.13 9.82
CA ALA A 105 5.13 1.36 10.20
C ALA A 105 4.07 1.75 9.15
N PRO A 106 2.89 2.25 9.56
CA PRO A 106 1.86 2.67 8.62
C PRO A 106 2.30 3.92 7.84
N LEU A 107 2.03 3.92 6.54
CA LEU A 107 2.06 5.13 5.72
C LEU A 107 0.65 5.70 5.68
N ALA A 108 0.46 6.98 5.97
CA ALA A 108 -0.86 7.59 6.15
C ALA A 108 -0.95 9.02 5.63
N VAL A 109 -2.18 9.48 5.37
CA VAL A 109 -2.54 10.81 4.87
C VAL A 109 -3.72 11.38 5.67
N GLY A 110 -3.83 12.70 5.78
CA GLY A 110 -5.00 13.33 6.42
C GLY A 110 -6.16 13.48 5.43
N LEU A 111 -7.26 12.75 5.64
CA LEU A 111 -8.48 12.88 4.83
C LEU A 111 -9.54 13.76 5.53
N THR A 112 -9.74 13.57 6.84
CA THR A 112 -10.79 14.28 7.60
C THR A 112 -10.43 15.73 7.90
N ASP A 113 -9.16 15.96 8.24
CA ASP A 113 -8.61 17.29 8.56
C ASP A 113 -7.70 17.88 7.49
N GLY A 114 -7.37 17.07 6.48
CA GLY A 114 -6.48 17.47 5.39
C GLY A 114 -7.21 18.04 4.18
N PRO A 115 -6.46 18.52 3.17
CA PRO A 115 -7.02 19.03 1.92
C PRO A 115 -7.56 17.92 1.01
N GLY A 116 -7.31 16.65 1.36
CA GLY A 116 -7.55 15.50 0.51
C GLY A 116 -6.28 15.02 -0.20
N VAL A 117 -6.47 14.13 -1.18
CA VAL A 117 -5.38 13.42 -1.85
C VAL A 117 -5.54 13.42 -3.37
N LEU A 118 -4.40 13.52 -4.04
CA LEU A 118 -4.26 13.23 -5.46
C LEU A 118 -3.48 11.93 -5.60
N VAL A 119 -4.18 10.86 -5.99
CA VAL A 119 -3.62 9.54 -6.22
C VAL A 119 -3.32 9.38 -7.71
N SER A 120 -2.04 9.24 -8.04
CA SER A 120 -1.58 9.12 -9.43
C SER A 120 -0.80 7.84 -9.66
N SER A 121 -1.03 7.20 -10.80
CA SER A 121 -0.29 6.02 -11.24
C SER A 121 0.36 6.22 -12.60
N ALA A 122 1.60 5.75 -12.75
CA ALA A 122 2.36 5.91 -14.00
C ALA A 122 1.90 4.94 -15.10
N HIS A 123 1.51 3.72 -14.73
CA HIS A 123 1.31 2.61 -15.67
C HIS A 123 -0.18 2.26 -15.92
N GLY A 124 -1.09 3.19 -15.62
CA GLY A 124 -2.54 3.04 -15.83
C GLY A 124 -3.36 3.49 -14.61
N ALA A 125 -4.67 3.71 -14.77
CA ALA A 125 -5.51 4.27 -13.71
C ALA A 125 -5.88 3.26 -12.59
N ALA A 126 -5.87 1.96 -12.87
CA ALA A 126 -6.36 0.93 -11.95
C ALA A 126 -5.71 0.96 -10.54
N PRO A 127 -4.37 1.04 -10.37
CA PRO A 127 -3.78 1.12 -9.04
C PRO A 127 -4.22 2.36 -8.24
N ALA A 128 -4.49 3.48 -8.92
CA ALA A 128 -4.99 4.69 -8.29
C ALA A 128 -6.46 4.56 -7.88
N HIS A 129 -7.27 3.94 -8.74
CA HIS A 129 -8.66 3.59 -8.46
C HIS A 129 -8.80 2.62 -7.29
N ASP A 130 -7.98 1.57 -7.24
CA ASP A 130 -7.97 0.59 -6.15
C ASP A 130 -7.61 1.23 -4.81
N LEU A 131 -6.61 2.12 -4.79
CA LEU A 131 -6.26 2.87 -3.58
C LEU A 131 -7.39 3.84 -3.19
N ALA A 132 -8.04 4.51 -4.14
CA ALA A 132 -9.19 5.37 -3.85
C ALA A 132 -10.35 4.59 -3.20
N LEU A 133 -10.63 3.36 -3.68
CA LEU A 133 -11.59 2.47 -3.03
C LEU A 133 -11.15 2.11 -1.61
N ALA A 134 -9.88 1.76 -1.39
CA ALA A 134 -9.36 1.44 -0.06
C ALA A 134 -9.50 2.63 0.93
N LEU A 135 -9.30 3.87 0.46
CA LEU A 135 -9.51 5.08 1.25
C LEU A 135 -10.99 5.29 1.58
N ALA A 136 -11.88 5.13 0.59
CA ALA A 136 -13.33 5.22 0.82
C ALA A 136 -13.82 4.19 1.84
N VAL A 137 -13.34 2.94 1.74
CA VAL A 137 -13.62 1.86 2.71
C VAL A 137 -13.11 2.24 4.10
N SER A 138 -11.90 2.80 4.20
CA SER A 138 -11.35 3.26 5.47
C SER A 138 -12.22 4.32 6.13
N LEU A 139 -12.79 5.26 5.35
CA LEU A 139 -13.72 6.28 5.85
C LEU A 139 -15.05 5.70 6.29
N VAL A 140 -15.61 4.73 5.57
CA VAL A 140 -16.85 4.02 5.97
C VAL A 140 -16.67 3.27 7.28
N GLU A 141 -15.49 2.69 7.49
CA GLU A 141 -15.16 1.99 8.73
C GLU A 141 -14.89 2.96 9.89
N ASP A 142 -14.55 4.23 9.62
CA ASP A 142 -14.15 5.21 10.63
C ASP A 142 -15.28 6.18 11.03
N ILE A 143 -16.15 6.51 10.09
CA ILE A 143 -17.19 7.52 10.24
C ILE A 143 -18.56 6.83 10.18
N PRO A 144 -19.42 6.99 11.19
CA PRO A 144 -20.77 6.44 11.16
C PRO A 144 -21.51 6.88 9.91
N LEU A 145 -22.19 5.93 9.25
CA LEU A 145 -22.84 6.16 7.95
C LEU A 145 -23.81 7.35 8.00
N GLN A 146 -24.43 7.59 9.17
CA GLN A 146 -25.35 8.70 9.38
C GLN A 146 -24.73 10.09 9.19
N HIS A 147 -23.40 10.19 9.34
CA HIS A 147 -22.62 11.41 9.24
C HIS A 147 -21.64 11.39 8.06
N LEU A 148 -21.71 10.40 7.18
CA LEU A 148 -20.81 10.25 6.04
C LEU A 148 -21.62 10.30 4.73
N ARG A 149 -21.17 11.14 3.79
CA ARG A 149 -21.66 11.12 2.40
C ARG A 149 -20.50 11.00 1.42
N ILE A 150 -20.57 10.04 0.49
CA ILE A 150 -19.53 9.83 -0.53
C ILE A 150 -20.15 10.03 -1.91
N HIS A 151 -19.78 11.13 -2.56
CA HIS A 151 -20.05 11.40 -3.96
C HIS A 151 -18.94 10.79 -4.82
N VAL A 152 -19.32 10.07 -5.89
CA VAL A 152 -18.38 9.47 -6.82
C VAL A 152 -18.63 10.06 -8.19
N TYR A 153 -17.63 10.71 -8.78
CA TYR A 153 -17.62 11.07 -10.19
C TYR A 153 -16.86 10.01 -10.98
N ASP A 154 -17.58 9.29 -11.83
CA ASP A 154 -17.07 8.19 -12.64
C ASP A 154 -17.59 8.34 -14.08
N PRO A 155 -16.99 9.23 -14.88
CA PRO A 155 -17.46 9.53 -16.24
C PRO A 155 -17.33 8.34 -17.20
N ARG A 156 -16.47 7.36 -16.88
CA ARG A 156 -16.27 6.15 -17.67
C ARG A 156 -17.14 4.98 -17.20
N ASN A 157 -17.88 5.15 -16.11
CA ASN A 157 -18.62 4.08 -15.44
C ASN A 157 -17.73 2.85 -15.20
N SER A 158 -16.54 3.08 -14.64
CA SER A 158 -15.52 2.07 -14.32
C SER A 158 -16.01 0.99 -13.35
N LEU A 159 -17.06 1.29 -12.56
CA LEU A 159 -17.59 0.44 -11.49
C LEU A 159 -16.60 0.17 -10.35
N THR A 160 -15.52 0.95 -10.25
CA THR A 160 -14.52 0.85 -9.17
C THR A 160 -15.18 0.88 -7.78
N MET A 161 -16.18 1.75 -7.60
CA MET A 161 -16.88 1.92 -6.32
C MET A 161 -18.11 1.03 -6.16
N ALA A 162 -18.36 0.11 -7.10
CA ALA A 162 -19.50 -0.81 -7.03
C ALA A 162 -19.56 -1.67 -5.74
N PRO A 163 -18.43 -2.10 -5.12
CA PRO A 163 -18.47 -2.83 -3.86
C PRO A 163 -19.16 -2.09 -2.71
N LEU A 164 -19.18 -0.75 -2.74
CA LEU A 164 -19.87 0.09 -1.75
C LEU A 164 -21.37 0.25 -2.03
N GLY A 165 -21.88 -0.31 -3.13
CA GLY A 165 -23.25 -0.10 -3.58
C GLY A 165 -24.34 -0.45 -2.55
N ARG A 166 -24.09 -1.45 -1.69
CA ARG A 166 -25.04 -1.83 -0.62
C ARG A 166 -25.23 -0.76 0.44
N LEU A 167 -24.30 0.18 0.59
CA LEU A 167 -24.49 1.33 1.48
C LEU A 167 -25.70 2.17 1.05
N ARG A 168 -25.97 2.24 -0.26
CA ARG A 168 -27.13 2.95 -0.81
C ARG A 168 -28.46 2.33 -0.40
N GLU A 169 -28.49 1.01 -0.24
CA GLU A 169 -29.69 0.28 0.20
C GLU A 169 -30.04 0.60 1.65
N ALA A 170 -29.03 0.81 2.50
CA ALA A 170 -29.21 1.21 3.89
C ALA A 170 -29.49 2.71 4.04
N ARG A 171 -28.75 3.55 3.30
CA ARG A 171 -28.88 5.01 3.37
C ARG A 171 -28.47 5.65 2.04
N ALA A 172 -29.47 5.97 1.23
CA ALA A 172 -29.25 6.51 -0.11
C ALA A 172 -28.50 7.84 -0.10
N GLU A 173 -28.67 8.66 0.95
CA GLU A 173 -27.97 9.94 1.12
C GLU A 173 -26.47 9.78 1.37
N SER A 174 -26.06 8.69 2.00
CA SER A 174 -24.67 8.44 2.36
C SER A 174 -23.85 7.91 1.19
N PHE A 175 -24.49 7.17 0.27
CA PHE A 175 -23.86 6.70 -0.96
C PHE A 175 -24.79 6.92 -2.17
N PRO A 176 -24.94 8.18 -2.63
CA PRO A 176 -25.79 8.51 -3.77
C PRO A 176 -25.35 7.81 -5.06
N ALA A 177 -26.17 7.93 -6.10
CA ALA A 177 -25.81 7.43 -7.43
C ALA A 177 -24.52 8.10 -7.94
N PRO A 178 -23.63 7.38 -8.65
CA PRO A 178 -22.43 7.99 -9.21
C PRO A 178 -22.78 9.07 -10.22
N LEU A 179 -22.03 10.17 -10.19
CA LEU A 179 -22.10 11.27 -11.12
C LEU A 179 -21.36 10.87 -12.39
N ILE A 180 -22.04 10.87 -13.54
CA ILE A 180 -21.47 10.46 -14.83
C ILE A 180 -21.22 11.67 -15.72
N THR A 181 -22.05 12.71 -15.59
CA THR A 181 -21.92 13.93 -16.40
C THR A 181 -21.22 15.03 -15.63
N GLU A 182 -20.50 15.88 -16.37
CA GLU A 182 -19.83 17.04 -15.80
C GLU A 182 -20.82 18.03 -15.16
N ARG A 183 -22.02 18.17 -15.71
CA ARG A 183 -23.06 19.02 -15.13
C ARG A 183 -23.49 18.51 -13.74
N ASP A 184 -23.60 17.20 -13.57
CA ASP A 184 -23.92 16.60 -12.27
C ASP A 184 -22.79 16.82 -11.27
N LEU A 185 -21.54 16.75 -11.73
CA LEU A 185 -20.36 17.10 -10.93
C LEU A 185 -20.39 18.57 -10.50
N GLU A 186 -20.65 19.51 -11.40
CA GLU A 186 -20.71 20.95 -11.07
C GLU A 186 -21.81 21.25 -10.04
N ASN A 187 -22.98 20.61 -10.17
CA ASN A 187 -24.05 20.73 -9.17
C ASN A 187 -23.62 20.18 -7.81
N ALA A 188 -22.96 19.01 -7.78
CA ALA A 188 -22.44 18.43 -6.55
C ALA A 188 -21.34 19.30 -5.92
N LEU A 189 -20.48 19.93 -6.73
CA LEU A 189 -19.47 20.87 -6.25
C LEU A 189 -20.09 22.12 -5.63
N ASP A 190 -21.14 22.67 -6.23
CA ASP A 190 -21.90 23.79 -5.65
C ASP A 190 -22.54 23.39 -4.30
N ASP A 191 -23.08 22.18 -4.18
CA ASP A 191 -23.59 21.64 -2.91
C ASP A 191 -22.50 21.45 -1.86
N LEU A 192 -21.33 20.94 -2.25
CA LEU A 192 -20.18 20.74 -1.36
C LEU A 192 -19.62 22.07 -0.85
N LEU A 193 -19.56 23.10 -1.70
CA LEU A 193 -19.12 24.45 -1.30
C LEU A 193 -20.10 25.09 -0.32
N ARG A 194 -21.42 24.94 -0.55
CA ARG A 194 -22.44 25.38 0.40
C ARG A 194 -22.30 24.66 1.74
N HIS A 195 -22.08 23.34 1.72
CA HIS A 195 -21.86 22.55 2.92
C HIS A 195 -20.60 22.97 3.70
N ALA A 196 -19.49 23.16 3.00
CA ALA A 196 -18.24 23.64 3.61
C ALA A 196 -18.42 25.02 4.27
N SER A 197 -19.18 25.91 3.64
CA SER A 197 -19.48 27.25 4.18
C SER A 197 -20.35 27.15 5.45
N ALA A 198 -21.44 26.38 5.41
CA ALA A 198 -22.29 26.17 6.59
C ALA A 198 -21.53 25.49 7.74
N THR A 199 -20.65 24.54 7.42
CA THR A 199 -19.79 23.89 8.42
C THR A 199 -18.77 24.88 9.00
N ALA A 200 -18.23 25.80 8.19
CA ALA A 200 -17.33 26.84 8.70
C ALA A 200 -18.04 27.78 9.70
N GLU A 201 -19.31 28.13 9.45
CA GLU A 201 -20.13 28.93 10.37
C GLU A 201 -20.38 28.18 11.69
N LEU A 202 -20.74 26.89 11.62
CA LEU A 202 -20.88 26.02 12.80
C LEU A 202 -19.60 25.99 13.62
N LEU A 203 -18.47 25.74 12.97
CA LEU A 203 -17.16 25.66 13.63
C LEU A 203 -16.77 27.00 14.27
N ALA A 204 -17.05 28.12 13.60
CA ALA A 204 -16.80 29.45 14.15
C ALA A 204 -17.64 29.72 15.40
N GLY A 205 -18.91 29.29 15.42
CA GLY A 205 -19.80 29.42 16.58
C GLY A 205 -19.31 28.65 17.81
N GLU A 206 -18.71 27.48 17.59
CA GLU A 206 -18.19 26.59 18.66
C GLU A 206 -16.70 26.85 19.00
N GLY A 207 -16.05 27.77 18.30
CA GLY A 207 -14.63 28.11 18.47
C GLY A 207 -13.66 27.03 17.98
N GLU A 208 -14.10 26.18 17.04
CA GLU A 208 -13.33 25.05 16.52
C GLU A 208 -12.75 25.32 15.13
N ARG A 209 -11.68 24.58 14.80
CA ARG A 209 -10.99 24.72 13.51
C ARG A 209 -11.34 23.63 12.51
N THR A 210 -11.63 22.43 13.00
CA THR A 210 -11.95 21.27 12.17
C THR A 210 -13.19 20.55 12.67
N LEU A 211 -13.89 19.86 11.77
CA LEU A 211 -15.07 19.07 12.13
C LEU A 211 -14.71 17.89 13.05
N SER A 212 -13.55 17.26 12.85
CA SER A 212 -13.05 16.23 13.77
C SER A 212 -12.80 16.83 15.17
N GLY A 213 -12.21 18.03 15.24
CA GLY A 213 -11.96 18.75 16.49
C GLY A 213 -13.26 19.06 17.22
N LEU A 214 -14.31 19.46 16.49
CA LEU A 214 -15.64 19.62 17.07
C LEU A 214 -16.18 18.31 17.64
N TRP A 215 -16.10 17.20 16.90
CA TRP A 215 -16.57 15.90 17.37
C TRP A 215 -15.77 15.37 18.57
N SER A 216 -14.49 15.76 18.71
CA SER A 216 -13.69 15.41 19.88
C SER A 216 -14.21 16.04 21.18
N ARG A 217 -14.97 17.15 21.07
CA ARG A 217 -15.52 17.90 22.20
C ARG A 217 -16.97 17.57 22.51
N LEU A 218 -17.74 17.15 21.51
CA LEU A 218 -19.16 16.88 21.66
C LEU A 218 -19.42 15.43 22.07
N ALA A 219 -20.41 15.25 22.96
CA ALA A 219 -20.89 13.91 23.30
C ALA A 219 -21.71 13.28 22.16
N VAL A 220 -22.32 14.11 21.30
CA VAL A 220 -23.08 13.70 20.12
C VAL A 220 -22.53 14.45 18.91
N PRO A 221 -22.16 13.75 17.82
CA PRO A 221 -21.63 14.38 16.62
C PRO A 221 -22.61 15.34 15.98
N GLN A 222 -22.09 16.44 15.45
CA GLN A 222 -22.86 17.40 14.66
C GLN A 222 -22.22 17.63 13.30
N GLY A 223 -23.05 17.79 12.28
CA GLY A 223 -22.59 17.93 10.89
C GLY A 223 -22.26 16.59 10.24
N GLU A 224 -21.73 16.68 9.02
CA GLU A 224 -21.45 15.53 8.15
C GLU A 224 -20.08 15.70 7.50
N PHE A 225 -19.37 14.58 7.34
CA PHE A 225 -18.24 14.46 6.44
C PHE A 225 -18.72 14.13 5.04
N ARG A 226 -18.34 14.95 4.05
CA ARG A 226 -18.64 14.75 2.64
C ARG A 226 -17.37 14.51 1.85
N VAL A 227 -17.33 13.41 1.12
CA VAL A 227 -16.17 12.96 0.36
C VAL A 227 -16.53 13.01 -1.10
N LEU A 228 -15.73 13.69 -1.91
CA LEU A 228 -15.82 13.64 -3.36
C LEU A 228 -14.70 12.78 -3.91
N VAL A 229 -15.04 11.65 -4.50
CA VAL A 229 -14.10 10.80 -5.23
C VAL A 229 -14.19 11.14 -6.72
N LEU A 230 -13.10 11.61 -7.30
CA LEU A 230 -12.97 11.84 -8.74
C LEU A 230 -12.15 10.70 -9.34
N LEU A 231 -12.77 9.86 -10.17
CA LEU A 231 -12.07 8.82 -10.92
C LEU A 231 -11.62 9.36 -12.28
N ASP A 232 -10.49 8.82 -12.76
CA ASP A 232 -9.85 9.19 -14.03
C ASP A 232 -9.33 10.64 -14.08
N TYR A 233 -8.89 11.16 -12.93
CA TYR A 233 -8.25 12.49 -12.86
C TYR A 233 -6.79 12.45 -13.38
N PRO A 234 -6.33 13.45 -14.16
CA PRO A 234 -7.07 14.62 -14.64
C PRO A 234 -8.03 14.27 -15.79
N SER A 235 -9.31 14.56 -15.60
CA SER A 235 -10.34 14.48 -16.63
C SER A 235 -10.48 15.82 -17.35
N SER A 236 -11.15 15.86 -18.51
CA SER A 236 -11.52 17.11 -19.18
C SER A 236 -12.58 17.87 -18.37
N LEU A 237 -12.17 18.49 -17.28
CA LEU A 237 -13.02 19.32 -16.43
C LEU A 237 -13.08 20.76 -16.97
N SER A 238 -14.22 21.41 -16.81
CA SER A 238 -14.45 22.81 -17.09
C SER A 238 -13.57 23.68 -16.18
N GLU A 239 -13.28 24.91 -16.61
CA GLU A 239 -12.57 25.87 -15.75
C GLU A 239 -13.34 26.13 -14.45
N ARG A 240 -14.68 26.15 -14.52
CA ARG A 240 -15.56 26.33 -13.36
C ARG A 240 -15.38 25.21 -12.35
N ALA A 241 -15.49 23.94 -12.79
CA ALA A 241 -15.32 22.78 -11.93
C ALA A 241 -13.93 22.75 -11.29
N ARG A 242 -12.88 23.10 -12.06
CA ARG A 242 -11.51 23.20 -11.55
C ARG A 242 -11.36 24.29 -10.49
N GLU A 243 -11.98 25.44 -10.67
CA GLU A 243 -11.95 26.53 -9.68
C GLU A 243 -12.71 26.15 -8.40
N GLN A 244 -13.88 25.53 -8.52
CA GLN A 244 -14.64 25.03 -7.37
C GLN A 244 -13.85 23.97 -6.58
N LEU A 245 -13.16 23.05 -7.25
CA LEU A 245 -12.29 22.06 -6.61
C LEU A 245 -11.12 22.72 -5.86
N ARG A 246 -10.49 23.74 -6.45
CA ARG A 246 -9.43 24.51 -5.78
C ARG A 246 -9.96 25.22 -4.53
N ALA A 247 -11.15 25.82 -4.62
CA ALA A 247 -11.78 26.48 -3.48
C ALA A 247 -12.05 25.49 -2.33
N LEU A 248 -12.54 24.29 -2.64
CA LEU A 248 -12.72 23.21 -1.65
C LEU A 248 -11.38 22.78 -1.03
N ALA A 249 -10.37 22.49 -1.84
CA ALA A 249 -9.07 22.03 -1.37
C ALA A 249 -8.30 23.08 -0.55
N SER A 250 -8.59 24.37 -0.76
CA SER A 250 -7.93 25.47 -0.04
C SER A 250 -8.43 25.66 1.40
N SER A 251 -9.54 25.02 1.77
CA SER A 251 -10.16 25.14 3.10
C SER A 251 -10.35 23.78 3.77
N PRO A 252 -9.25 23.10 4.15
CA PRO A 252 -9.31 21.77 4.77
C PRO A 252 -10.01 21.80 6.14
N GLY A 253 -10.48 20.64 6.59
CA GLY A 253 -11.09 20.45 7.91
C GLY A 253 -12.55 20.93 8.03
N ARG A 254 -13.17 21.41 6.94
CA ARG A 254 -14.59 21.86 6.91
C ARG A 254 -15.58 20.72 6.64
N GLY A 255 -15.21 19.49 6.98
CA GLY A 255 -16.03 18.32 6.71
C GLY A 255 -16.17 17.98 5.22
N VAL A 256 -15.30 18.50 4.36
CA VAL A 256 -15.24 18.13 2.93
C VAL A 256 -13.84 17.66 2.58
N CYS A 257 -13.74 16.53 1.89
CA CYS A 257 -12.48 15.96 1.40
C CYS A 257 -12.59 15.56 -0.07
N VAL A 258 -11.52 15.78 -0.84
CA VAL A 258 -11.41 15.34 -2.24
C VAL A 258 -10.40 14.20 -2.36
N ILE A 259 -10.81 13.11 -3.02
CA ILE A 259 -9.96 11.99 -3.41
C ILE A 259 -9.95 11.98 -4.94
N ALA A 260 -8.92 12.57 -5.55
CA ALA A 260 -8.74 12.54 -7.00
C ALA A 260 -7.82 11.38 -7.39
N ALA A 261 -8.27 10.48 -8.25
CA ALA A 261 -7.53 9.27 -8.61
C ALA A 261 -7.49 9.08 -10.13
N GLY A 262 -6.30 8.81 -10.67
CA GLY A 262 -6.18 8.46 -12.08
C GLY A 262 -4.75 8.28 -12.57
N GLN A 263 -4.59 8.32 -13.89
CA GLN A 263 -3.30 8.13 -14.53
C GLN A 263 -2.52 9.44 -14.52
N ARG A 264 -1.23 9.35 -14.19
CA ARG A 264 -0.33 10.49 -14.25
C ARG A 264 -0.16 10.94 -15.70
N ALA A 265 -0.73 12.08 -16.06
CA ALA A 265 -0.45 12.71 -17.34
C ALA A 265 1.02 13.17 -17.38
N GLY A 266 1.74 12.83 -18.45
CA GLY A 266 3.14 13.24 -18.67
C GLY A 266 3.31 14.76 -18.75
N ALA A 267 2.23 15.48 -19.07
CA ALA A 267 2.04 16.91 -18.87
C ALA A 267 0.58 17.10 -18.42
N ALA A 268 0.36 17.56 -17.19
CA ALA A 268 -0.99 17.93 -16.76
C ALA A 268 -1.47 19.12 -17.61
N PRO A 269 -2.77 19.20 -17.99
CA PRO A 269 -3.35 20.38 -18.61
C PRO A 269 -2.98 21.65 -17.82
N GLU A 270 -2.73 22.76 -18.52
CA GLU A 270 -2.51 24.06 -17.87
C GLU A 270 -3.69 24.35 -16.91
N GLY A 271 -3.40 24.52 -15.62
CA GLY A 271 -4.40 24.72 -14.56
C GLY A 271 -4.60 23.55 -13.58
N ASP A 272 -4.34 22.30 -13.98
CA ASP A 272 -4.43 21.15 -13.05
C ASP A 272 -3.27 21.10 -12.04
N GLY A 273 -2.14 21.72 -12.39
CA GLY A 273 -0.99 21.87 -11.49
C GLY A 273 -1.31 22.66 -10.21
N ALA A 274 -2.30 23.56 -10.25
CA ALA A 274 -2.71 24.33 -9.07
C ALA A 274 -3.49 23.48 -8.06
N LEU A 275 -4.42 22.61 -8.52
CA LEU A 275 -5.13 21.69 -7.63
C LEU A 275 -4.17 20.61 -7.08
N ALA A 276 -3.29 20.08 -7.94
CA ALA A 276 -2.26 19.14 -7.54
C ALA A 276 -1.29 19.70 -6.48
N GLY A 277 -1.10 21.02 -6.44
CA GLY A 277 -0.31 21.69 -5.40
C GLY A 277 -1.03 21.85 -4.06
N LEU A 278 -2.36 21.74 -4.03
CA LEU A 278 -3.19 21.85 -2.82
C LEU A 278 -3.46 20.49 -2.17
N LEU A 279 -3.62 19.44 -2.97
CA LEU A 279 -3.85 18.07 -2.50
C LEU A 279 -2.53 17.38 -2.11
N THR A 280 -2.62 16.37 -1.25
CA THR A 280 -1.47 15.52 -0.93
C THR A 280 -1.12 14.64 -2.14
N ASP A 281 0.06 14.81 -2.74
CA ASP A 281 0.56 13.98 -3.87
C ASP A 281 0.90 12.56 -3.38
N VAL A 282 0.05 11.60 -3.77
CA VAL A 282 0.21 10.17 -3.54
C VAL A 282 0.48 9.50 -4.87
N ARG A 283 1.62 8.81 -4.97
CA ARG A 283 1.99 8.04 -6.15
C ARG A 283 1.85 6.57 -5.86
N VAL A 284 1.12 5.86 -6.70
CA VAL A 284 0.91 4.44 -6.54
C VAL A 284 1.26 3.71 -7.83
N ASP A 285 1.96 2.61 -7.67
CA ASP A 285 2.16 1.57 -8.67
C ASP A 285 1.77 0.23 -8.02
N ARG A 286 1.78 -0.87 -8.77
CA ARG A 286 1.28 -2.18 -8.32
C ARG A 286 1.76 -2.59 -6.93
N ASP A 287 3.06 -2.43 -6.67
CA ASP A 287 3.69 -2.90 -5.42
C ASP A 287 4.21 -1.77 -4.54
N ARG A 288 3.98 -0.51 -4.92
CA ARG A 288 4.58 0.64 -4.24
C ARG A 288 3.62 1.81 -4.14
N VAL A 289 3.50 2.36 -2.95
CA VAL A 289 2.88 3.66 -2.70
C VAL A 289 3.94 4.62 -2.16
N ALA A 290 3.89 5.88 -2.57
CA ALA A 290 4.81 6.91 -2.14
C ALA A 290 4.09 8.22 -1.87
N ILE A 291 4.48 8.91 -0.81
CA ILE A 291 4.00 10.26 -0.49
C ILE A 291 5.16 11.19 -0.22
N ARG A 292 4.94 12.48 -0.47
CA ARG A 292 5.92 13.51 -0.17
C ARG A 292 5.74 14.00 1.26
N ALA A 293 6.74 13.73 2.12
CA ALA A 293 6.79 14.18 3.50
C ALA A 293 8.11 14.91 3.77
N GLY A 294 8.04 16.17 4.22
CA GLY A 294 9.24 16.96 4.56
C GLY A 294 10.24 17.12 3.41
N GLY A 295 9.76 17.19 2.16
CA GLY A 295 10.59 17.30 0.96
C GLY A 295 11.19 15.99 0.44
N ARG A 296 11.02 14.86 1.15
CA ARG A 296 11.46 13.52 0.74
C ARG A 296 10.27 12.62 0.39
N TRP A 297 10.53 11.57 -0.37
CA TRP A 297 9.54 10.53 -0.65
C TRP A 297 9.62 9.45 0.41
N ALA A 298 8.51 9.22 1.11
CA ALA A 298 8.30 8.04 1.94
C ALA A 298 7.64 6.98 1.07
N VAL A 299 8.22 5.77 1.00
CA VAL A 299 7.80 4.70 0.09
C VAL A 299 7.46 3.45 0.89
N GLY A 300 6.37 2.78 0.54
CA GLY A 300 5.91 1.56 1.18
C GLY A 300 5.10 0.66 0.24
N ALA A 301 4.63 -0.46 0.77
CA ALA A 301 3.66 -1.32 0.09
C ALA A 301 2.26 -0.69 0.15
N PRO A 302 1.50 -0.66 -0.96
CA PRO A 302 0.19 -0.03 -1.03
C PRO A 302 -0.83 -0.75 -0.15
N LEU A 303 -1.80 0.00 0.36
CA LEU A 303 -3.00 -0.56 0.95
C LEU A 303 -3.88 -1.10 -0.18
N ALA A 304 -4.18 -2.39 -0.14
CA ALA A 304 -5.13 -3.02 -1.06
C ALA A 304 -6.52 -3.11 -0.43
N ALA A 305 -7.55 -2.86 -1.23
CA ALA A 305 -8.94 -3.11 -0.87
C ALA A 305 -9.23 -4.62 -0.99
N ASP A 306 -8.87 -5.41 0.02
CA ASP A 306 -9.20 -6.85 0.08
C ASP A 306 -10.73 -7.05 0.00
N PRO A 307 -11.28 -7.75 -1.02
CA PRO A 307 -12.72 -7.89 -1.21
C PRO A 307 -13.46 -8.45 0.02
N ALA A 308 -12.83 -9.36 0.77
CA ALA A 308 -13.42 -9.91 1.98
C ALA A 308 -13.56 -8.85 3.07
N HIS A 309 -12.51 -8.04 3.28
CA HIS A 309 -12.55 -6.91 4.19
C HIS A 309 -13.56 -5.83 3.76
N VAL A 310 -13.62 -5.49 2.48
CA VAL A 310 -14.61 -4.54 1.95
C VAL A 310 -16.04 -5.01 2.24
N GLY A 311 -16.34 -6.27 1.96
CA GLY A 311 -17.65 -6.86 2.25
C GLY A 311 -18.01 -6.84 3.74
N ALA A 312 -17.03 -7.09 4.61
CA ALA A 312 -17.22 -7.03 6.06
C ALA A 312 -17.51 -5.61 6.56
N VAL A 313 -16.72 -4.62 6.10
CA VAL A 313 -16.92 -3.20 6.46
C VAL A 313 -18.30 -2.71 6.01
N VAL A 314 -18.68 -2.98 4.76
CA VAL A 314 -20.00 -2.58 4.24
C VAL A 314 -21.12 -3.24 5.03
N SER A 315 -21.03 -4.53 5.33
CA SER A 315 -22.05 -5.23 6.11
C SER A 315 -22.18 -4.68 7.53
N ALA A 316 -21.06 -4.37 8.19
CA ALA A 316 -21.04 -3.77 9.52
C ALA A 316 -21.65 -2.36 9.52
N ALA A 317 -21.32 -1.53 8.52
CA ALA A 317 -21.87 -0.18 8.38
C ALA A 317 -23.38 -0.20 8.14
N VAL A 318 -23.89 -1.12 7.31
CA VAL A 318 -25.33 -1.30 7.10
C VAL A 318 -26.03 -1.76 8.38
N ALA A 319 -25.47 -2.74 9.09
CA ALA A 319 -26.04 -3.21 10.35
C ALA A 319 -26.13 -2.09 11.40
N SER A 320 -25.04 -1.33 11.58
CA SER A 320 -24.98 -0.21 12.52
C SER A 320 -25.96 0.90 12.16
N SER A 321 -26.16 1.20 10.86
CA SER A 321 -27.13 2.20 10.42
C SER A 321 -28.57 1.82 10.83
N ASN A 322 -28.91 0.53 10.74
CA ASN A 322 -30.25 0.04 11.06
C ASN A 322 -30.52 -0.04 12.57
N GLU A 323 -29.50 -0.10 13.42
CA GLU A 323 -29.66 -0.09 14.88
C GLU A 323 -29.98 1.30 15.45
N VAL A 324 -29.58 2.37 14.74
CA VAL A 324 -29.80 3.77 15.15
C VAL A 324 -31.22 4.24 14.82
N GLU A 325 -31.84 3.69 13.78
CA GLU A 325 -33.28 3.77 13.57
C GLU A 325 -33.95 2.85 14.59
N GLY A 326 -34.45 3.41 15.70
CA GLY A 326 -35.05 2.64 16.80
C GLY A 326 -36.17 1.67 16.38
N PRO A 327 -36.68 0.84 17.30
CA PRO A 327 -37.60 -0.26 16.97
C PRO A 327 -38.78 0.21 16.12
N THR A 328 -38.96 -0.43 14.96
CA THR A 328 -40.11 -0.24 14.08
C THR A 328 -41.34 -0.84 14.75
N TYR A 329 -42.23 0.02 15.27
CA TYR A 329 -43.53 -0.42 15.78
C TYR A 329 -44.47 -0.63 14.58
N PRO A 330 -44.95 -1.86 14.33
CA PRO A 330 -45.97 -2.06 13.31
C PRO A 330 -47.23 -1.31 13.74
N LEU A 331 -47.74 -0.45 12.86
CA LEU A 331 -49.06 0.14 13.03
C LEU A 331 -50.08 -0.99 12.86
N SER A 332 -50.70 -1.40 13.95
CA SER A 332 -51.85 -2.32 13.92
C SER A 332 -53.01 -1.64 13.19
N GLU A 333 -53.53 -2.33 12.17
CA GLU A 333 -54.72 -1.96 11.38
C GLU A 333 -55.99 -1.81 12.22
#